data_AF-A0A1G2CXG3-F1
#
_entry.id   AF-A0A1G2CXG3-F1
#
_cell.length_a   1.000
_cell.length_b   1.000
_cell.length_c   1.000
_cell.angle_alpha   90.00
_cell.angle_beta   90.00
_cell.angle_gamma   90.00
#
_symmetry.space_group_name_H-M   'P 1'
#
loop_
_entity.id
_entity.type
_entity.pdbx_description
1 polymer ?
#
loop_
_entity_poly.entity_id
_entity_poly.type
_entity_poly.pdbx_seq_one_letter_code
_entity_poly.pdbx_strand_id
1 'polypeptide(L)'
;MNALEKLMHSRLANILLGTFLFTLWMLFVWVHIRAFIDTDKFAYLVFCVSESLQAILFLFRSMPKVVSMDPFDWLVAGGGTLTPLLLRPTDVLLWGHGDIIVVGAVIIQIIALLSLNRSFALVAANRSIKTLGAYRIVRHPMYASYIFLFSGYFLLNASMMNAGLIIFAWVFMGLRLIREEKLLSEDVAYQEYKKQVKWRLIPFVY
;
A
#
# COMPACT_ATOMS: atom_id res chain seq x y z
N MET A 1 -19.83 15.50 -21.92
CA MET A 1 -19.68 14.31 -21.06
C MET A 1 -19.25 13.14 -21.93
N ASN A 2 -18.00 12.69 -21.83
CA ASN A 2 -17.46 11.64 -22.71
C ASN A 2 -18.01 10.27 -22.34
N ALA A 3 -18.00 9.32 -23.28
CA ALA A 3 -18.49 7.95 -23.07
C ALA A 3 -17.83 7.27 -21.85
N LEU A 4 -16.56 7.58 -21.58
CA LEU A 4 -15.80 7.14 -20.42
C LEU A 4 -16.38 7.66 -19.10
N GLU A 5 -16.74 8.95 -19.01
CA GLU A 5 -17.38 9.53 -17.81
C GLU A 5 -18.74 8.87 -17.54
N LYS A 6 -19.53 8.62 -18.59
CA LYS A 6 -20.83 7.97 -18.48
C LYS A 6 -20.71 6.53 -17.97
N LEU A 7 -19.64 5.84 -18.35
CA LEU A 7 -19.31 4.48 -17.92
C LEU A 7 -18.78 4.44 -16.47
N MET A 8 -17.93 5.39 -16.08
CA MET A 8 -17.42 5.52 -14.71
C MET A 8 -18.51 5.89 -13.70
N HIS A 9 -19.53 6.64 -14.12
CA HIS A 9 -20.70 6.97 -13.29
C HIS A 9 -21.82 5.91 -13.35
N SER A 10 -21.66 4.84 -14.13
CA SER A 10 -22.67 3.78 -14.22
C SER A 10 -22.71 2.95 -12.94
N ARG A 11 -23.90 2.77 -12.35
CA ARG A 11 -24.11 1.87 -11.20
C ARG A 11 -23.64 0.45 -11.50
N LEU A 12 -23.85 -0.02 -12.73
CA LEU A 12 -23.43 -1.35 -13.15
C LEU A 12 -21.89 -1.50 -13.14
N ALA A 13 -21.17 -0.50 -13.63
CA ALA A 13 -19.70 -0.53 -13.65
C ALA A 13 -19.12 -0.58 -12.24
N ASN A 14 -19.68 0.19 -11.31
CA ASN A 14 -19.27 0.18 -9.91
C ASN A 14 -19.58 -1.17 -9.22
N ILE A 15 -20.74 -1.78 -9.49
CA ILE A 15 -21.08 -3.10 -8.96
C ILE A 15 -20.13 -4.16 -9.52
N LEU A 16 -19.88 -4.17 -10.83
CA LEU A 16 -18.97 -5.14 -11.45
C LEU A 16 -17.54 -5.03 -10.91
N LEU A 17 -17.02 -3.80 -10.82
CA LEU A 17 -15.70 -3.56 -10.26
C LEU A 17 -15.62 -3.97 -8.78
N GLY A 18 -16.63 -3.64 -7.97
CA GLY A 18 -16.70 -4.02 -6.57
C GLY A 18 -16.72 -5.54 -6.38
N THR A 19 -17.54 -6.24 -7.15
CA THR A 19 -17.61 -7.71 -7.13
C THR A 19 -16.28 -8.35 -7.54
N PHE A 20 -15.62 -7.81 -8.57
CA PHE A 20 -14.32 -8.29 -9.01
C PHE A 20 -13.26 -8.15 -7.92
N LEU A 21 -13.14 -6.96 -7.31
CA LEU A 21 -12.18 -6.70 -6.23
C LEU A 21 -12.45 -7.55 -5.00
N PHE A 22 -13.72 -7.71 -4.62
CA PHE A 22 -14.12 -8.56 -3.51
C PHE A 22 -13.74 -10.03 -3.75
N THR A 23 -14.02 -10.54 -4.96
CA THR A 23 -13.67 -11.91 -5.34
C THR A 23 -12.16 -12.12 -5.32
N LEU A 24 -11.39 -11.15 -5.83
CA LEU A 24 -9.93 -11.20 -5.82
C LEU A 24 -9.37 -11.20 -4.39
N TRP A 25 -9.93 -10.37 -3.51
CA TRP A 25 -9.55 -10.33 -2.09
C TRP A 25 -9.90 -11.63 -1.36
N MET A 26 -11.09 -12.20 -1.61
CA MET A 26 -11.49 -13.49 -1.05
C MET A 26 -10.56 -14.63 -1.48
N LEU A 27 -10.20 -14.67 -2.77
CA LEU A 27 -9.22 -15.63 -3.28
C LEU A 27 -7.87 -15.47 -2.60
N PHE A 28 -7.39 -14.23 -2.49
CA PHE A 28 -6.14 -13.91 -1.81
C PHE A 28 -6.14 -14.40 -0.35
N VAL A 29 -7.18 -14.08 0.42
CA VAL A 29 -7.30 -14.53 1.82
C VAL A 29 -7.36 -16.05 1.92
N TRP A 30 -8.16 -16.70 1.07
CA TRP A 30 -8.29 -18.16 1.07
C TRP A 30 -6.96 -18.85 0.80
N VAL A 31 -6.20 -18.41 -0.21
CA VAL A 31 -4.88 -18.99 -0.55
C VAL A 31 -3.91 -18.86 0.64
N HIS A 32 -3.90 -17.71 1.32
CA HIS A 32 -2.98 -17.46 2.43
C HIS A 32 -3.38 -18.16 3.72
N ILE A 33 -4.68 -18.31 4.00
CA ILE A 33 -5.18 -19.13 5.11
C ILE A 33 -4.81 -20.59 4.87
N ARG A 34 -4.95 -21.10 3.64
CA ARG A 34 -4.54 -22.46 3.31
C ARG A 34 -3.04 -22.67 3.53
N ALA A 35 -2.22 -21.73 3.06
CA ALA A 35 -0.78 -21.78 3.30
C ALA A 35 -0.42 -21.71 4.79
N PHE A 36 -1.18 -20.98 5.61
CA PHE A 36 -1.02 -21.01 7.06
C PHE A 36 -1.34 -22.40 7.64
N ILE A 37 -2.46 -23.01 7.24
CA ILE A 37 -2.84 -24.35 7.70
C ILE A 37 -1.78 -25.39 7.30
N ASP A 38 -1.19 -25.25 6.12
CA ASP A 38 -0.22 -26.21 5.58
C ASP A 38 1.20 -26.05 6.17
N THR A 39 1.54 -24.88 6.71
CA THR A 39 2.95 -24.56 7.11
C THR A 39 3.11 -24.01 8.52
N ASP A 40 2.02 -23.72 9.23
CA ASP A 40 1.96 -23.05 10.53
C ASP A 40 2.65 -21.67 10.60
N LYS A 41 2.95 -21.06 9.45
CA LYS A 41 3.60 -19.74 9.39
C LYS A 41 2.58 -18.61 9.57
N PHE A 42 2.54 -18.02 10.77
CA PHE A 42 1.69 -16.87 11.09
C PHE A 42 1.87 -15.66 10.16
N ALA A 43 3.00 -15.54 9.49
CA ALA A 43 3.27 -14.50 8.50
C ALA A 43 2.15 -14.36 7.45
N TYR A 44 1.52 -15.45 7.02
CA TYR A 44 0.43 -15.40 6.05
C TYR A 44 -0.83 -14.72 6.59
N LEU A 45 -1.19 -15.00 7.84
CA LEU A 45 -2.33 -14.33 8.49
C LEU A 45 -2.04 -12.85 8.71
N VAL A 46 -0.83 -12.53 9.14
CA VAL A 46 -0.37 -11.15 9.35
C VAL A 46 -0.38 -10.36 8.03
N PHE A 47 0.03 -11.00 6.93
CA PHE A 47 -0.04 -10.42 5.59
C PHE A 47 -1.50 -10.15 5.16
N CYS A 48 -2.43 -11.07 5.44
CA CYS A 48 -3.86 -10.85 5.22
C CYS A 48 -4.39 -9.66 6.05
N VAL A 49 -3.98 -9.54 7.32
CA VAL A 49 -4.39 -8.43 8.19
C VAL A 49 -3.94 -7.09 7.62
N SER A 50 -2.70 -6.99 7.12
CA SER A 50 -2.18 -5.78 6.45
C SER A 50 -3.09 -5.30 5.31
N GLU A 51 -3.40 -6.20 4.37
CA GLU A 51 -4.20 -5.83 3.19
C GLU A 51 -5.66 -5.55 3.55
N SER A 52 -6.20 -6.27 4.54
CA SER A 52 -7.55 -6.01 5.07
C SER A 52 -7.64 -4.64 5.74
N LEU A 53 -6.63 -4.28 6.52
CA LEU A 53 -6.56 -2.99 7.22
C LEU A 53 -6.57 -1.83 6.21
N GLN A 54 -5.82 -1.95 5.11
CA GLN A 54 -5.83 -0.96 4.04
C GLN A 54 -7.18 -0.88 3.33
N ALA A 55 -7.80 -2.02 3.01
CA ALA A 55 -9.11 -2.06 2.39
C ALA A 55 -10.17 -1.39 3.28
N ILE A 56 -10.17 -1.69 4.57
CA ILE A 56 -11.06 -1.08 5.56
C ILE A 56 -10.83 0.43 5.65
N LEU A 57 -9.58 0.87 5.81
CA LEU A 57 -9.28 2.30 5.91
C LEU A 57 -9.61 3.06 4.64
N PHE A 58 -9.52 2.43 3.47
CA PHE A 58 -9.98 3.02 2.24
C PHE A 58 -11.49 3.29 2.25
N LEU A 59 -12.30 2.41 2.85
CA LEU A 59 -13.75 2.60 2.99
C LEU A 59 -14.09 3.73 3.98
N PHE A 60 -13.33 3.86 5.07
CA PHE A 60 -13.58 4.86 6.12
C PHE A 60 -12.79 6.17 5.95
N ARG A 61 -12.11 6.37 4.81
CA ARG A 61 -11.26 7.55 4.58
C ARG A 61 -12.06 8.85 4.48
N SER A 62 -11.46 9.96 4.91
CA SER A 62 -12.04 11.30 4.72
C SER A 62 -12.03 11.73 3.24
N MET A 63 -12.98 12.57 2.83
CA MET A 63 -12.98 13.14 1.48
C MET A 63 -11.73 14.01 1.25
N PRO A 64 -10.97 13.81 0.17
CA PRO A 64 -9.81 14.64 -0.16
C PRO A 64 -10.21 16.08 -0.53
N LYS A 65 -9.39 17.09 -0.18
CA LYS A 65 -9.61 18.48 -0.60
C LYS A 65 -9.21 18.72 -2.06
N VAL A 66 -8.13 18.04 -2.49
CA VAL A 66 -7.64 18.02 -3.87
C VAL A 66 -7.25 16.59 -4.20
N VAL A 67 -7.60 16.09 -5.39
CA VAL A 67 -7.20 14.78 -5.92
C VAL A 67 -6.58 15.01 -7.29
N SER A 68 -5.51 14.28 -7.60
CA SER A 68 -4.97 14.30 -8.95
C SER A 68 -6.00 13.79 -9.97
N MET A 69 -6.18 14.56 -11.05
CA MET A 69 -7.04 14.19 -12.18
C MET A 69 -6.26 13.47 -13.30
N ASP A 70 -4.95 13.28 -13.13
CA ASP A 70 -4.10 12.60 -14.11
C ASP A 70 -4.44 11.09 -14.17
N PRO A 71 -4.93 10.54 -15.30
CA PRO A 71 -5.23 9.12 -15.44
C PRO A 71 -4.05 8.20 -15.10
N PHE A 72 -2.83 8.68 -15.29
CA PHE A 72 -1.62 7.95 -14.92
C PHE A 72 -1.52 7.72 -13.41
N ASP A 73 -1.87 8.72 -12.59
CA ASP A 73 -1.83 8.59 -11.12
C ASP A 73 -2.85 7.56 -10.62
N TRP A 74 -4.00 7.46 -11.30
CA TRP A 74 -5.01 6.44 -11.04
C TRP A 74 -4.57 5.04 -11.47
N LEU A 75 -3.90 4.91 -12.62
CA LEU A 75 -3.30 3.66 -13.07
C LEU A 75 -2.22 3.19 -12.08
N VAL A 76 -1.36 4.11 -11.63
CA VAL A 76 -0.31 3.81 -10.65
C VAL A 76 -0.91 3.41 -9.30
N ALA A 77 -1.97 4.09 -8.84
CA ALA A 77 -2.66 3.72 -7.62
C ALA A 77 -3.34 2.34 -7.73
N GLY A 78 -4.04 2.07 -8.83
CA GLY A 78 -4.70 0.80 -9.09
C GLY A 78 -3.70 -0.36 -9.18
N GLY A 79 -2.63 -0.19 -9.97
CA GLY A 79 -1.59 -1.20 -10.14
C GLY A 79 -0.93 -1.55 -8.81
N GLY A 80 -0.50 -0.56 -8.03
CA GLY A 80 0.09 -0.79 -6.71
C GLY A 80 -0.86 -1.48 -5.72
N THR A 81 -2.16 -1.13 -5.74
CA THR A 81 -3.15 -1.69 -4.81
C THR A 81 -3.56 -3.12 -5.16
N LEU A 82 -3.57 -3.49 -6.44
CA LEU A 82 -3.93 -4.84 -6.87
C LEU A 82 -2.80 -5.85 -6.72
N THR A 83 -1.55 -5.39 -6.78
CA THR A 83 -0.37 -6.26 -6.81
C THR A 83 -0.25 -7.19 -5.58
N PRO A 84 -0.46 -6.73 -4.32
CA PRO A 84 -0.42 -7.61 -3.16
C PRO A 84 -1.39 -8.79 -3.25
N LEU A 85 -2.57 -8.58 -3.85
CA LEU A 85 -3.61 -9.62 -3.99
C LEU A 85 -3.23 -10.73 -4.98
N LEU A 86 -2.21 -10.48 -5.81
CA LEU A 86 -1.69 -11.43 -6.78
C LEU A 86 -0.51 -12.25 -6.26
N LEU A 87 0.10 -11.86 -5.13
CA LEU A 87 1.18 -12.63 -4.52
C LEU A 87 0.68 -14.02 -4.09
N ARG A 88 1.53 -15.04 -4.28
CA ARG A 88 1.17 -16.44 -3.99
C ARG A 88 2.19 -17.08 -3.06
N PRO A 89 1.74 -17.85 -2.05
CA PRO A 89 2.62 -18.68 -1.26
C PRO A 89 3.32 -19.71 -2.13
N THR A 90 4.57 -20.03 -1.80
CA THR A 90 5.38 -21.02 -2.52
C THR A 90 6.26 -21.80 -1.56
N ASP A 91 6.70 -22.99 -1.95
CA ASP A 91 7.55 -23.84 -1.10
C ASP A 91 9.03 -23.39 -1.05
N VAL A 92 9.43 -22.44 -1.90
CA VAL A 92 10.82 -21.96 -1.97
C VAL A 92 11.07 -20.90 -0.89
N LEU A 93 11.86 -21.30 0.10
CA LEU A 93 12.28 -20.47 1.22
C LEU A 93 13.71 -19.94 0.99
N LEU A 94 13.89 -18.61 0.95
CA LEU A 94 15.23 -18.01 0.93
C LEU A 94 15.77 -17.80 2.34
N TRP A 95 14.90 -17.39 3.27
CA TRP A 95 15.27 -17.22 4.68
C TRP A 95 14.10 -17.53 5.62
N GLY A 96 14.33 -18.44 6.57
CA GLY A 96 13.32 -18.92 7.52
C GLY A 96 12.66 -17.84 8.38
N HIS A 97 13.38 -16.74 8.63
CA HIS A 97 12.96 -15.67 9.53
C HIS A 97 12.30 -14.47 8.82
N GLY A 98 11.82 -14.66 7.59
CA GLY A 98 11.06 -13.62 6.88
C GLY A 98 9.75 -13.24 7.59
N ASP A 99 9.24 -14.10 8.47
CA ASP A 99 8.08 -13.86 9.33
C ASP A 99 8.29 -12.70 10.30
N ILE A 100 9.49 -12.59 10.90
CA ILE A 100 9.86 -11.48 11.79
C ILE A 100 9.78 -10.16 11.02
N ILE A 101 10.25 -10.15 9.77
CA ILE A 101 10.18 -8.96 8.91
C ILE A 101 8.73 -8.61 8.59
N VAL A 102 7.90 -9.60 8.23
CA VAL A 102 6.47 -9.40 7.95
C VAL A 102 5.75 -8.81 9.17
N VAL A 103 5.97 -9.38 10.35
CA VAL A 103 5.37 -8.88 11.61
C VAL A 103 5.84 -7.46 11.92
N GLY A 104 7.14 -7.21 11.85
CA GLY A 104 7.71 -5.87 12.05
C GLY A 104 7.14 -4.85 11.05
N ALA A 105 6.99 -5.25 9.79
CA ALA A 105 6.39 -4.42 8.76
C ALA A 105 4.94 -4.02 9.08
N VAL A 106 4.11 -4.97 9.53
CA VAL A 106 2.72 -4.68 9.92
C VAL A 106 2.64 -3.81 11.17
N ILE A 107 3.57 -3.97 12.12
CA ILE A 107 3.67 -3.06 13.27
C ILE A 107 3.97 -1.62 12.81
N ILE A 108 4.97 -1.44 11.93
CA ILE A 108 5.28 -0.13 11.34
C ILE A 108 4.06 0.43 10.60
N GLN A 109 3.35 -0.41 9.84
CA GLN A 109 2.14 -0.03 9.12
C GLN A 109 1.07 0.48 10.09
N ILE A 110 0.77 -0.25 11.17
CA ILE A 110 -0.22 0.15 12.17
C ILE A 110 0.18 1.49 12.81
N ILE A 111 1.45 1.66 13.21
CA ILE A 111 1.94 2.93 13.78
C ILE A 111 1.79 4.08 12.77
N ALA A 112 2.12 3.84 11.50
CA ALA A 112 1.98 4.82 10.43
C ALA A 112 0.51 5.19 10.19
N LEU A 113 -0.40 4.22 10.22
CA LEU A 113 -1.84 4.42 10.10
C LEU A 113 -2.41 5.21 11.28
N LEU A 114 -2.04 4.86 12.52
CA LEU A 114 -2.43 5.59 13.71
C LEU A 114 -1.92 7.04 13.67
N SER A 115 -0.71 7.26 13.15
CA SER A 115 -0.12 8.60 12.97
C SER A 115 -0.84 9.41 11.88
N LEU A 116 -1.35 8.75 10.84
CA LEU A 116 -2.10 9.38 9.74
C LEU A 116 -3.56 9.65 10.11
N ASN A 117 -4.15 8.80 10.97
CA ASN A 117 -5.55 8.81 11.36
C ASN A 117 -6.47 8.82 10.11
N ARG A 118 -7.46 9.71 10.02
CA ARG A 118 -8.42 9.78 8.90
C ARG A 118 -7.84 10.33 7.58
N SER A 119 -6.55 10.66 7.52
CA SER A 119 -5.92 11.30 6.36
C SER A 119 -5.39 10.31 5.29
N PHE A 120 -5.74 9.02 5.36
CA PHE A 120 -5.31 7.99 4.40
C PHE A 120 -5.83 8.21 2.97
N ALA A 121 -4.95 8.16 1.97
CA ALA A 121 -5.29 8.30 0.55
C ALA A 121 -4.69 7.16 -0.27
N LEU A 122 -5.38 6.74 -1.34
CA LEU A 122 -4.84 5.81 -2.35
C LEU A 122 -4.25 6.54 -3.56
N VAL A 123 -4.61 7.80 -3.76
CA VAL A 123 -4.10 8.66 -4.84
C VAL A 123 -3.51 9.90 -4.17
N ALA A 124 -2.52 10.53 -4.80
CA ALA A 124 -1.96 11.80 -4.33
C ALA A 124 -3.11 12.80 -4.08
N ALA A 125 -3.25 13.21 -2.81
CA ALA A 125 -4.31 14.09 -2.38
C ALA A 125 -3.86 14.95 -1.19
N ASN A 126 -4.13 16.26 -1.24
CA ASN A 126 -3.89 17.13 -0.09
C ASN A 126 -5.15 17.17 0.81
N ARG A 127 -4.96 16.97 2.11
CA ARG A 127 -6.01 17.08 3.15
C ARG A 127 -5.52 17.91 4.33
N SER A 128 -4.50 17.38 5.00
CA SER A 128 -3.79 17.96 6.14
C SER A 128 -2.41 17.32 6.22
N ILE A 129 -1.35 18.13 6.26
CA ILE A 129 0.01 17.63 6.45
C ILE A 129 0.15 17.05 7.86
N LYS A 130 0.59 15.80 7.97
CA LYS A 130 0.86 15.12 9.23
C LYS A 130 2.35 15.09 9.49
N THR A 131 2.76 15.55 10.67
CA THR A 131 4.18 15.68 11.06
C THR A 131 4.51 15.00 12.39
N LEU A 132 3.51 14.40 13.04
CA LEU A 132 3.64 13.72 14.34
C LEU A 132 3.69 12.20 14.20
N GLY A 133 4.07 11.51 15.27
CA GLY A 133 4.20 10.06 15.29
C GLY A 133 5.32 9.57 14.37
N ALA A 134 5.06 8.52 13.58
CA ALA A 134 6.03 7.97 12.63
C ALA A 134 6.50 9.00 11.58
N TYR A 135 5.63 9.97 11.25
CA TYR A 135 5.93 11.03 10.28
C TYR A 135 6.98 12.02 10.81
N ARG A 136 7.28 12.05 12.11
CA ARG A 136 8.40 12.85 12.63
C ARG A 136 9.76 12.25 12.28
N ILE A 137 9.80 10.94 11.99
CA ILE A 137 11.03 10.20 11.70
C ILE A 137 11.26 10.17 10.19
N VAL A 138 10.29 9.66 9.43
CA VAL A 138 10.39 9.56 7.96
C VAL A 138 9.13 10.12 7.32
N ARG A 139 9.23 10.69 6.12
CA ARG A 139 8.08 11.31 5.46
C ARG A 139 6.99 10.33 5.02
N HIS A 140 7.38 9.08 4.76
CA HIS A 140 6.57 8.07 4.08
C HIS A 140 6.57 6.70 4.82
N PRO A 141 6.20 6.63 6.10
CA PRO A 141 6.32 5.41 6.91
C PRO A 141 5.40 4.27 6.42
N MET A 142 4.26 4.59 5.80
CA MET A 142 3.39 3.59 5.14
C MET A 142 4.08 2.91 3.96
N TYR A 143 4.77 3.68 3.14
CA TYR A 143 5.50 3.11 2.01
C TYR A 143 6.71 2.29 2.50
N ALA A 144 7.37 2.74 3.58
CA ALA A 144 8.43 1.98 4.21
C ALA A 144 7.94 0.61 4.73
N SER A 145 6.78 0.55 5.39
CA SER A 145 6.21 -0.73 5.83
C SER A 145 5.97 -1.69 4.67
N TYR A 146 5.54 -1.18 3.50
CA TYR A 146 5.33 -2.01 2.32
C TYR A 146 6.63 -2.60 1.73
N ILE A 147 7.74 -1.87 1.81
CA ILE A 147 9.06 -2.41 1.42
C ILE A 147 9.40 -3.61 2.29
N PHE A 148 9.30 -3.47 3.62
CA PHE A 148 9.60 -4.57 4.54
C PHE A 148 8.61 -5.72 4.39
N LEU A 149 7.32 -5.44 4.24
CA LEU A 149 6.28 -6.45 4.10
C LEU A 149 6.54 -7.35 2.89
N PHE A 150 6.80 -6.76 1.72
CA PHE A 150 7.09 -7.53 0.50
C PHE A 150 8.44 -8.24 0.57
N SER A 151 9.45 -7.61 1.18
CA SER A 151 10.76 -8.25 1.37
C SER A 151 10.63 -9.50 2.25
N GLY A 152 9.95 -9.40 3.39
CA GLY A 152 9.69 -10.53 4.29
C GLY A 152 8.85 -11.61 3.62
N TYR A 153 7.83 -11.22 2.85
CA TYR A 153 7.02 -12.17 2.08
C TYR A 153 7.84 -12.93 1.03
N PHE A 154 8.69 -12.24 0.28
CA PHE A 154 9.54 -12.84 -0.75
C PHE A 154 10.54 -13.83 -0.16
N LEU A 155 11.12 -13.48 0.99
CA LEU A 155 12.06 -14.36 1.69
C LEU A 155 11.41 -15.69 2.10
N LEU A 156 10.11 -15.68 2.38
CA LEU A 156 9.32 -16.87 2.68
C LEU A 156 8.78 -17.60 1.45
N ASN A 157 8.59 -16.89 0.32
CA ASN A 157 7.83 -17.33 -0.85
C ASN A 157 8.50 -16.94 -2.17
N ALA A 158 9.75 -17.37 -2.37
CA ALA A 158 10.50 -16.94 -3.53
C ALA A 158 10.02 -17.62 -4.82
N SER A 159 9.63 -16.80 -5.80
CA SER A 159 9.38 -17.27 -7.16
C SER A 159 9.63 -16.15 -8.15
N MET A 160 9.85 -16.49 -9.41
CA MET A 160 10.00 -15.48 -10.47
C MET A 160 8.74 -14.61 -10.60
N MET A 161 7.56 -15.20 -10.40
CA MET A 161 6.30 -14.47 -10.39
C MET A 161 6.24 -13.47 -9.22
N ASN A 162 6.53 -13.92 -7.99
CA ASN A 162 6.52 -13.02 -6.83
C ASN A 162 7.60 -11.94 -6.93
N ALA A 163 8.79 -12.27 -7.45
CA ALA A 163 9.84 -11.28 -7.71
C ALA A 163 9.36 -10.20 -8.68
N GLY A 164 8.76 -10.60 -9.81
CA GLY A 164 8.21 -9.68 -10.79
C GLY A 164 7.10 -8.79 -10.22
N LEU A 165 6.15 -9.38 -9.48
CA LEU A 165 5.08 -8.65 -8.80
C LEU A 165 5.63 -7.65 -7.77
N ILE A 166 6.62 -8.04 -6.96
CA ILE A 166 7.18 -7.15 -5.93
C ILE A 166 7.95 -5.99 -6.56
N ILE A 167 8.75 -6.26 -7.60
CA ILE A 167 9.44 -5.20 -8.35
C ILE A 167 8.41 -4.24 -8.95
N PHE A 168 7.35 -4.77 -9.56
CA PHE A 168 6.25 -3.96 -10.09
C PHE A 168 5.59 -3.09 -8.99
N ALA A 169 5.31 -3.68 -7.83
CA ALA A 169 4.74 -2.98 -6.68
C ALA A 169 5.65 -1.83 -6.21
N TRP A 170 6.96 -2.07 -6.07
CA TRP A 170 7.93 -1.06 -5.65
C TRP A 170 8.09 0.07 -6.65
N VAL A 171 8.09 -0.24 -7.96
CA VAL A 171 8.13 0.78 -9.01
C VAL A 171 6.90 1.68 -8.94
N PHE A 172 5.70 1.09 -8.88
CA PHE A 172 4.45 1.83 -8.82
C PHE A 172 4.35 2.66 -7.54
N MET A 173 4.78 2.08 -6.42
CA MET A 173 4.88 2.78 -5.14
C MET A 173 5.86 3.97 -5.21
N GLY A 174 7.03 3.80 -5.83
CA GLY A 174 8.01 4.86 -6.02
C GLY A 174 7.48 6.00 -6.89
N LEU A 175 6.83 5.66 -8.01
CA LEU A 175 6.15 6.64 -8.87
C LEU A 175 5.08 7.42 -8.09
N ARG A 176 4.26 6.70 -7.33
CA ARG A 176 3.21 7.29 -6.49
C ARG A 176 3.78 8.24 -5.44
N LEU A 177 4.86 7.85 -4.77
CA LEU A 177 5.55 8.68 -3.79
C LEU A 177 6.06 9.98 -4.42
N ILE A 178 6.66 9.92 -5.61
CA ILE A 178 7.17 11.11 -6.31
C ILE A 178 6.02 12.06 -6.66
N ARG A 179 4.91 11.52 -7.17
CA ARG A 179 3.71 12.31 -7.51
C ARG A 179 3.08 12.94 -6.28
N GLU A 180 3.00 12.18 -5.19
CA GLU A 180 2.51 12.67 -3.90
C GLU A 180 3.39 13.79 -3.35
N GLU A 181 4.73 13.64 -3.31
CA GLU A 181 5.61 14.72 -2.87
C GLU A 181 5.50 15.96 -3.77
N LYS A 182 5.33 15.79 -5.09
CA LYS A 182 5.15 16.90 -6.03
C LYS A 182 3.88 17.69 -5.71
N LEU A 183 2.74 17.00 -5.57
CA LEU A 183 1.47 17.63 -5.23
C LEU A 183 1.51 18.29 -3.85
N LEU A 184 2.06 17.61 -2.85
CA LEU A 184 2.15 18.15 -1.50
C LEU A 184 3.11 19.35 -1.41
N SER A 185 4.13 19.43 -2.27
CA SER A 185 5.07 20.56 -2.30
C SER A 185 4.44 21.88 -2.78
N GLU A 186 3.21 21.87 -3.27
CA GLU A 186 2.42 23.09 -3.53
C GLU A 186 1.95 23.75 -2.22
N ASP A 187 1.95 23.02 -1.10
CA ASP A 187 1.59 23.51 0.23
C ASP A 187 2.84 23.96 1.02
N VAL A 188 2.85 25.22 1.46
CA VAL A 188 3.94 25.81 2.24
C VAL A 188 4.23 25.01 3.52
N ALA A 189 3.19 24.45 4.18
CA ALA A 189 3.37 23.64 5.37
C ALA A 189 4.15 22.35 5.09
N TYR A 190 3.95 21.75 3.91
CA TYR A 190 4.71 20.57 3.49
C TYR A 190 6.15 20.92 3.15
N GLN A 191 6.39 22.08 2.53
CA GLN A 191 7.75 22.55 2.24
C GLN A 191 8.56 22.71 3.53
N GLU A 192 7.97 23.30 4.58
CA GLU A 192 8.63 23.41 5.89
C GLU A 192 8.85 22.04 6.55
N TYR A 193 7.85 21.16 6.49
CA TYR A 193 7.98 19.80 6.99
C TYR A 193 9.13 19.03 6.31
N LYS A 194 9.30 19.18 4.99
CA LYS A 194 10.37 18.54 4.21
C LYS A 194 11.77 18.99 4.63
N LYS A 195 11.91 20.23 5.15
CA LYS A 195 13.18 20.73 5.71
C LYS A 195 13.50 20.07 7.06
N GLN A 196 12.47 19.79 7.87
CA GLN A 196 12.61 19.21 9.20
C GLN A 196 12.86 17.70 9.13
N VAL A 197 12.07 16.97 8.34
CA VAL A 197 12.17 15.52 8.20
C VAL A 197 12.83 15.20 6.88
N LYS A 198 14.13 14.89 6.92
CA LYS A 198 14.98 14.74 5.72
C LYS A 198 14.79 13.41 5.00
N TRP A 199 14.45 12.35 5.73
CA TRP A 199 14.38 10.99 5.19
C TRP A 199 12.99 10.69 4.59
N ARG A 200 12.99 10.04 3.42
CA ARG A 200 11.73 9.61 2.78
C ARG A 200 11.16 8.36 3.44
N LEU A 201 11.92 7.26 3.39
CA LEU A 201 11.43 5.91 3.71
C LEU A 201 12.22 5.29 4.85
N ILE A 202 13.54 5.33 4.77
CA ILE A 202 14.45 4.71 5.73
C ILE A 202 15.36 5.81 6.27
N PRO A 203 15.54 5.92 7.61
CA PRO A 203 16.52 6.84 8.17
C PRO A 203 17.90 6.62 7.57
N PHE A 204 18.62 7.72 7.31
CA PHE A 204 19.97 7.70 6.72
C PHE A 204 20.06 7.27 5.24
N VAL A 205 18.92 7.01 4.58
CA VAL A 205 18.83 6.78 3.13
C VAL A 205 18.11 7.97 2.48
N TYR A 206 18.72 8.54 1.43
CA TYR A 206 18.26 9.77 0.75
C TYR A 206 17.34 9.49 -0.44
#